data_AF-A0A7W1EF80-F1
#
_entry.id   AF-A0A7W1EF80-F1
#
_cell.length_a   1.000
_cell.length_b   1.000
_cell.length_c   1.000
_cell.angle_alpha   90.00
_cell.angle_beta   90.00
_cell.angle_gamma   90.00
#
_symmetry.space_group_name_H-M   'P 1'
#
loop_
_entity.id
_entity.type
_entity.pdbx_description
1 polymer ?
#
loop_
_entity_poly.entity_id
_entity_poly.type
_entity_poly.pdbx_seq_one_letter_code
_entity_poly.pdbx_strand_id
1 'polypeptide(L)'
;MNTEGKKRPPRTPLSPEEVAELVILKKIREHKKIARFRKSPTYKIFNIFNVACFFIYCELFFCFLGPCHYQKHYSKSVSVEYSNHNTSNKFLISSVKVTGVNNVQYEFLVNDFIATPPKFSQFEVGKDFLLQKEIKGSISTSPHQYRIQRASPILFLSVFVAVFSFIFFAYNLNQNPHSLRAITSINAVTVLAFILI
;
A
#
# COMPACT_ATOMS: atom_id res chain seq x y z
N MET A 1 33.20 57.96 23.27
CA MET A 1 31.86 57.37 23.07
C MET A 1 32.04 55.87 22.89
N ASN A 2 31.74 55.08 23.93
CA ASN A 2 31.60 53.62 23.84
C ASN A 2 30.28 53.24 24.53
N THR A 3 29.24 53.03 23.74
CA THR A 3 27.97 52.43 24.20
C THR A 3 28.18 50.92 24.31
N GLU A 4 28.76 50.47 25.44
CA GLU A 4 28.76 49.05 25.78
C GLU A 4 27.31 48.57 25.90
N GLY A 5 26.86 47.81 24.89
CA GLY A 5 25.54 47.19 24.87
C GLY A 5 25.34 46.36 26.13
N LYS A 6 24.27 46.64 26.87
CA LYS A 6 23.85 45.99 28.11
C LYS A 6 24.02 44.46 27.99
N LYS A 7 25.08 43.90 28.60
CA LYS A 7 25.31 42.44 28.63
C LYS A 7 24.09 41.78 29.26
N ARG A 8 23.56 40.73 28.61
CA ARG A 8 22.40 39.99 29.12
C ARG A 8 22.73 39.49 30.53
N PRO A 9 21.81 39.65 31.51
CA PRO A 9 22.04 39.17 32.85
C PRO A 9 22.30 37.66 32.86
N PRO A 10 23.13 37.16 33.80
CA PRO A 10 23.42 35.75 33.93
C PRO A 10 22.13 34.97 34.17
N ARG A 11 21.98 33.83 33.48
CA ARG A 11 20.81 32.96 33.65
C ARG A 11 20.90 32.29 35.02
N THR A 12 19.93 32.55 35.88
CA THR A 12 19.72 31.76 37.10
C THR A 12 19.12 30.41 36.73
N PRO A 13 19.68 29.29 37.19
CA PRO A 13 19.06 27.98 36.99
C PRO A 13 17.75 27.91 37.79
N LEU A 14 16.73 27.30 37.19
CA LEU A 14 15.44 27.08 37.83
C LEU A 14 15.55 26.02 38.93
N SER A 15 14.72 26.13 39.96
CA SER A 15 14.62 25.10 40.99
C SER A 15 13.98 23.82 40.42
N PRO A 16 14.22 22.63 41.01
CA PRO A 16 13.57 21.40 40.58
C PRO A 16 12.03 21.47 40.56
N GLU A 17 11.45 22.21 41.51
CA GLU A 17 10.00 22.43 41.62
C GLU A 17 9.48 23.30 40.47
N GLU A 18 10.16 24.41 40.16
CA GLU A 18 9.83 25.28 39.04
C GLU A 18 9.94 24.54 37.70
N VAL A 19 10.93 23.66 37.56
CA VAL A 19 11.09 22.81 36.37
C VAL A 19 9.90 21.85 36.23
N ALA A 20 9.48 21.20 37.32
CA ALA A 20 8.34 20.28 37.32
C ALA A 20 7.03 20.99 36.93
N GLU A 21 6.78 22.17 37.48
CA GLU A 21 5.61 23.01 37.13
C GLU A 21 5.62 23.42 35.65
N LEU A 22 6.78 23.84 35.14
CA LEU A 22 6.93 24.18 33.72
C LEU A 22 6.69 22.97 32.81
N VAL A 23 7.10 21.78 33.20
CA VAL A 23 6.82 20.53 32.45
C VAL A 23 5.31 20.27 32.42
N ILE A 24 4.61 20.40 33.55
CA ILE A 24 3.15 20.22 33.63
C ILE A 24 2.44 21.25 32.75
N LEU A 25 2.82 22.53 32.85
CA LEU A 25 2.24 23.60 32.03
C LEU A 25 2.46 23.38 30.53
N LYS A 26 3.64 22.90 30.13
CA LYS A 26 3.93 22.52 28.74
C LYS A 26 3.01 21.40 28.26
N LYS A 27 2.86 20.33 29.05
CA LYS A 27 1.94 19.22 28.74
C LYS A 27 0.50 19.69 28.58
N ILE A 28 0.00 20.54 29.48
CA ILE A 28 -1.37 21.09 29.39
C ILE A 28 -1.56 21.91 28.11
N ARG A 29 -0.58 22.75 27.75
CA ARG A 29 -0.63 23.56 26.51
C ARG A 29 -0.63 22.67 25.26
N GLU A 30 0.19 21.62 25.24
CA GLU A 30 0.23 20.64 24.16
C GLU A 30 -1.10 19.90 24.01
N HIS A 31 -1.68 19.41 25.11
CA HIS A 31 -3.01 18.78 25.09
C HIS A 31 -4.08 19.72 24.54
N LYS A 32 -4.10 20.99 24.96
CA LYS A 32 -5.04 21.99 24.42
C LYS A 32 -4.82 22.26 22.92
N LYS A 33 -3.57 22.20 22.45
CA LYS A 33 -3.23 22.36 21.02
C LYS A 33 -3.72 21.16 20.21
N ILE A 34 -3.47 19.93 20.67
CA ILE A 34 -3.94 18.69 20.04
C ILE A 34 -5.47 18.66 20.00
N ALA A 35 -6.14 19.00 21.11
CA ALA A 35 -7.60 19.04 21.18
C ALA A 35 -8.20 20.03 20.18
N ARG A 36 -7.59 21.21 20.01
CA ARG A 36 -7.98 22.17 18.98
C ARG A 36 -7.74 21.65 17.57
N PHE A 37 -6.59 21.03 17.32
CA PHE A 37 -6.26 20.46 16.02
C PHE A 37 -7.23 19.33 15.62
N ARG A 38 -7.56 18.42 16.53
CA ARG A 38 -8.53 17.34 16.28
C ARG A 38 -9.94 17.83 15.92
N LYS A 39 -10.33 19.02 16.41
CA LYS A 39 -11.61 19.64 16.07
C LYS A 39 -11.62 20.27 14.68
N SER A 40 -10.45 20.52 14.09
CA SER A 40 -10.34 21.17 12.78
C SER A 40 -10.93 20.28 11.66
N PRO A 41 -11.58 20.87 10.65
CA PRO A 41 -12.14 20.10 9.54
C PRO A 41 -11.04 19.41 8.72
N THR A 42 -9.89 20.06 8.55
CA THR A 42 -8.73 19.51 7.83
C THR A 42 -8.21 18.23 8.48
N TYR A 43 -8.11 18.20 9.82
CA TYR A 43 -7.79 16.98 10.55
C TYR A 43 -8.80 15.87 10.25
N LYS A 44 -10.09 16.16 10.36
CA LYS A 44 -11.16 15.15 10.15
C LYS A 44 -11.09 14.57 8.73
N ILE A 45 -11.00 15.43 7.71
CA ILE A 45 -10.94 15.00 6.30
C ILE A 45 -9.71 14.13 6.05
N PHE A 46 -8.52 14.60 6.44
CA PHE A 46 -7.28 13.84 6.22
C PHE A 46 -7.25 12.55 7.03
N ASN A 47 -7.75 12.54 8.26
CA ASN A 47 -7.79 11.34 9.07
C ASN A 47 -8.75 10.30 8.47
N ILE A 48 -9.96 10.71 8.06
CA ILE A 48 -10.92 9.81 7.39
C ILE A 48 -10.33 9.25 6.09
N PHE A 49 -9.71 10.11 5.28
CA PHE A 49 -9.05 9.68 4.05
C PHE A 49 -7.97 8.62 4.29
N ASN A 50 -7.08 8.84 5.27
CA ASN A 50 -6.03 7.87 5.60
C ASN A 50 -6.59 6.54 6.13
N VAL A 51 -7.66 6.60 6.94
CA VAL A 51 -8.35 5.38 7.41
C VAL A 51 -9.00 4.64 6.24
N ALA A 52 -9.65 5.34 5.31
CA ALA A 52 -10.23 4.73 4.12
C ALA A 52 -9.16 4.08 3.23
N CYS A 53 -8.01 4.74 3.03
CA CYS A 53 -6.88 4.18 2.29
C CYS A 53 -6.36 2.89 2.93
N PHE A 54 -6.26 2.86 4.27
CA PHE A 54 -5.87 1.65 4.99
C PHE A 54 -6.82 0.48 4.68
N PHE A 55 -8.13 0.70 4.68
CA PHE A 55 -9.11 -0.34 4.32
C PHE A 55 -8.99 -0.79 2.86
N ILE A 56 -8.72 0.13 1.92
CA ILE A 56 -8.47 -0.21 0.52
C ILE A 56 -7.24 -1.12 0.40
N TYR A 57 -6.14 -0.80 1.10
CA TYR A 57 -4.93 -1.63 1.05
C TYR A 57 -5.13 -3.01 1.68
N CYS A 58 -5.87 -3.08 2.80
CA CYS A 58 -6.26 -4.35 3.40
C CYS A 58 -7.13 -5.17 2.43
N GLU A 59 -8.11 -4.56 1.78
CA GLU A 59 -8.98 -5.24 0.81
C GLU A 59 -8.17 -5.81 -0.35
N LEU A 60 -7.24 -5.05 -0.96
CA LEU A 60 -6.35 -5.55 -2.00
C LEU A 60 -5.54 -6.76 -1.54
N PHE A 61 -5.01 -6.71 -0.31
CA PHE A 61 -4.26 -7.82 0.28
C PHE A 61 -5.15 -9.05 0.54
N PHE A 62 -6.38 -8.85 1.02
CA PHE A 62 -7.35 -9.93 1.19
C PHE A 62 -7.79 -10.52 -0.15
N CYS A 63 -8.04 -9.72 -1.18
CA CYS A 63 -8.39 -10.18 -2.52
C CYS A 63 -7.25 -10.99 -3.17
N PHE A 64 -6.01 -10.63 -2.86
CA PHE A 64 -4.85 -11.40 -3.28
C PHE A 64 -4.83 -12.81 -2.67
N LEU A 65 -5.01 -12.93 -1.35
CA LEU A 65 -4.97 -14.22 -0.65
C LEU A 65 -6.29 -15.01 -0.74
N GLY A 66 -7.41 -14.34 -0.94
CA GLY A 66 -8.75 -14.85 -0.72
C GLY A 66 -9.67 -14.67 -1.92
N PRO A 67 -10.97 -14.39 -1.73
CA PRO A 67 -11.92 -14.26 -2.83
C PRO A 67 -11.71 -12.94 -3.60
N CYS A 68 -11.97 -12.99 -4.90
CA CYS A 68 -11.98 -11.81 -5.78
C CYS A 68 -13.08 -11.99 -6.84
N HIS A 69 -13.40 -10.93 -7.58
CA HIS A 69 -14.39 -10.99 -8.64
C HIS A 69 -13.76 -11.55 -9.93
N TYR A 70 -14.16 -12.76 -10.34
CA TYR A 70 -13.60 -13.41 -11.52
C TYR A 70 -14.36 -13.07 -12.79
N GLN A 71 -13.61 -12.69 -13.83
CA GLN A 71 -14.12 -12.48 -15.18
C GLN A 71 -13.51 -13.51 -16.13
N LYS A 72 -14.36 -14.13 -16.94
CA LYS A 72 -13.96 -15.16 -17.91
C LYS A 72 -13.48 -14.50 -19.21
N HIS A 73 -12.34 -14.95 -19.69
CA HIS A 73 -11.72 -14.51 -20.94
C HIS A 73 -11.30 -15.72 -21.78
N TYR A 74 -11.04 -15.47 -23.07
CA TYR A 74 -10.56 -16.47 -24.02
C TYR A 74 -9.22 -16.04 -24.60
N SER A 75 -8.31 -17.00 -24.73
CA SER A 75 -6.99 -16.79 -25.31
C SER A 75 -7.04 -16.76 -26.83
N LYS A 76 -6.33 -15.82 -27.46
CA LYS A 76 -6.02 -15.82 -28.89
C LYS A 76 -4.69 -16.53 -29.16
N SER A 77 -3.71 -16.28 -28.30
CA SER A 77 -2.41 -16.94 -28.32
C SER A 77 -1.87 -17.11 -26.89
N VAL A 78 -1.02 -18.13 -26.74
CA VAL A 78 -0.34 -18.48 -25.50
C VAL A 78 1.13 -18.64 -25.82
N SER A 79 1.99 -18.01 -25.03
CA SER A 79 3.44 -18.22 -25.02
C SER A 79 3.89 -18.57 -23.61
N VAL A 80 4.80 -19.52 -23.49
CA VAL A 80 5.26 -20.09 -22.22
C VAL A 80 6.76 -19.82 -22.09
N GLU A 81 7.19 -19.31 -20.95
CA GLU A 81 8.59 -19.19 -20.60
C GLU A 81 8.96 -20.30 -19.60
N TYR A 82 10.07 -20.97 -19.87
CA TYR A 82 10.60 -22.04 -19.05
C TYR A 82 11.71 -21.50 -18.16
N SER A 83 11.75 -21.98 -16.92
CA SER A 83 12.86 -21.70 -16.01
C SER A 83 14.07 -22.60 -16.31
N ASN A 84 15.26 -22.14 -15.94
CA ASN A 84 16.52 -22.86 -16.14
C ASN A 84 16.68 -24.13 -15.26
N HIS A 85 15.76 -24.39 -14.33
CA HIS A 85 15.82 -25.55 -13.43
C HIS A 85 15.09 -26.75 -14.04
N ASN A 86 15.86 -27.78 -14.38
CA ASN A 86 15.36 -29.08 -14.81
C ASN A 86 15.45 -30.06 -13.63
N THR A 87 14.33 -30.34 -13.01
CA THR A 87 14.21 -31.44 -12.04
C THR A 87 13.33 -32.50 -12.70
N SER A 88 13.91 -33.68 -12.94
CA SER A 88 13.16 -34.86 -13.38
C SER A 88 12.58 -34.78 -14.81
N ASN A 89 13.37 -34.29 -15.79
CA ASN A 89 13.02 -34.30 -17.22
C ASN A 89 11.75 -33.49 -17.60
N LYS A 90 11.28 -32.63 -16.70
CA LYS A 90 10.19 -31.69 -16.92
C LYS A 90 10.72 -30.28 -16.71
N PHE A 91 10.47 -29.40 -17.68
CA PHE A 91 10.80 -27.98 -17.54
C PHE A 91 9.75 -27.32 -16.63
N LEU A 92 10.21 -26.64 -15.58
CA LEU A 92 9.35 -25.83 -14.74
C LEU A 92 8.98 -24.55 -15.49
N ILE A 93 7.69 -24.27 -15.63
CA ILE A 93 7.20 -23.08 -16.33
C ILE A 93 7.25 -21.90 -15.37
N SER A 94 8.02 -20.87 -15.72
CA SER A 94 8.14 -19.65 -14.91
C SER A 94 6.95 -18.72 -15.12
N SER A 95 6.61 -18.47 -16.39
CA SER A 95 5.52 -17.55 -16.74
C SER A 95 4.72 -18.06 -17.95
N VAL A 96 3.44 -17.71 -17.96
CA VAL A 96 2.55 -17.92 -19.10
C VAL A 96 2.01 -16.58 -19.54
N LYS A 97 2.38 -16.18 -20.75
CA LYS A 97 1.88 -14.99 -21.42
C LYS A 97 0.68 -15.37 -22.28
N VAL A 98 -0.50 -14.90 -21.90
CA VAL A 98 -1.76 -15.12 -22.60
C VAL A 98 -2.19 -13.82 -23.26
N THR A 99 -2.36 -13.83 -24.58
CA THR A 99 -3.01 -12.72 -25.29
C THR A 99 -4.49 -13.05 -25.43
N GLY A 100 -5.37 -12.23 -24.86
CA GLY A 100 -6.81 -12.39 -24.98
C GLY A 100 -7.33 -12.06 -26.39
N VAL A 101 -8.57 -12.47 -26.69
CA VAL A 101 -9.27 -12.10 -27.95
C VAL A 101 -9.39 -10.57 -28.12
N ASN A 102 -9.46 -9.84 -27.00
CA ASN A 102 -9.42 -8.38 -26.93
C ASN A 102 -8.04 -7.75 -27.17
N ASN A 103 -7.02 -8.55 -27.57
CA ASN A 103 -5.61 -8.17 -27.69
C ASN A 103 -4.95 -7.65 -26.40
N VAL A 104 -5.58 -7.86 -25.23
CA VAL A 104 -4.95 -7.56 -23.93
C VAL A 104 -4.03 -8.71 -23.55
N GLN A 105 -2.81 -8.38 -23.13
CA GLN A 105 -1.81 -9.35 -22.71
C GLN A 105 -1.79 -9.49 -21.19
N TYR A 106 -1.90 -10.74 -20.73
CA TYR A 106 -1.78 -11.13 -19.33
C TYR A 106 -0.55 -12.01 -19.17
N GLU A 107 0.23 -11.74 -18.13
CA GLU A 107 1.38 -12.56 -17.78
C GLU A 107 1.16 -13.15 -16.38
N PHE A 108 0.97 -14.47 -16.35
CA PHE A 108 0.75 -15.24 -15.14
C PHE A 108 2.07 -15.82 -14.65
N LEU A 109 2.40 -15.56 -13.38
CA LEU A 109 3.55 -16.16 -12.70
C LEU A 109 3.14 -17.51 -12.12
N VAL A 110 3.66 -18.59 -12.72
CA VAL A 110 3.22 -19.96 -12.44
C VAL A 110 4.21 -20.67 -11.53
N ASN A 111 5.50 -20.67 -11.88
CA ASN A 111 6.56 -21.41 -11.18
C ASN A 111 6.17 -22.85 -10.81
N ASP A 112 5.48 -23.55 -11.72
CA ASP A 112 4.93 -24.88 -11.50
C ASP A 112 4.97 -25.72 -12.80
N PHE A 113 4.80 -27.03 -12.66
CA PHE A 113 4.75 -27.98 -13.76
C PHE A 113 3.32 -28.12 -14.30
N ILE A 114 2.90 -27.16 -15.12
CA ILE A 114 1.60 -27.21 -15.79
C ILE A 114 1.71 -27.68 -17.24
N ALA A 115 0.62 -28.25 -17.77
CA ALA A 115 0.49 -28.44 -19.21
C ALA A 115 0.35 -27.06 -19.89
N THR A 116 0.99 -26.91 -21.05
CA THR A 116 0.84 -25.70 -21.88
C THR A 116 -0.62 -25.58 -22.32
N PRO A 117 -1.30 -24.46 -22.02
CA PRO A 117 -2.71 -24.32 -22.36
C PRO A 117 -2.91 -24.24 -23.89
N PRO A 118 -3.95 -24.89 -24.43
CA PRO A 118 -4.21 -24.85 -25.87
C PRO A 118 -4.64 -23.44 -26.30
N LYS A 119 -4.46 -23.13 -27.59
CA LYS A 119 -5.00 -21.89 -28.19
C LYS A 119 -6.52 -21.88 -28.03
N PHE A 120 -7.11 -20.69 -27.83
CA PHE A 120 -8.56 -20.54 -27.59
C PHE A 120 -9.09 -21.19 -26.32
N SER A 121 -8.20 -21.53 -25.40
CA SER A 121 -8.58 -21.92 -24.04
C SER A 121 -9.16 -20.75 -23.23
N GLN A 122 -10.07 -21.10 -22.32
CA GLN A 122 -10.62 -20.19 -21.33
C GLN A 122 -9.59 -19.92 -20.23
N PHE A 123 -9.55 -18.68 -19.74
CA PHE A 123 -8.84 -18.28 -18.53
C PHE A 123 -9.69 -17.28 -17.74
N GLU A 124 -9.46 -17.17 -16.45
CA GLU A 124 -10.21 -16.26 -15.58
C GLU A 124 -9.27 -15.24 -14.96
N VAL A 125 -9.71 -13.98 -14.89
CA VAL A 125 -8.98 -12.88 -14.27
C VAL A 125 -9.79 -12.40 -13.08
N GLY A 126 -9.17 -12.45 -11.90
CA GLY A 126 -9.70 -11.99 -10.64
C GLY A 126 -9.38 -10.51 -10.40
N LYS A 127 -10.42 -9.74 -10.12
CA LYS A 127 -10.37 -8.32 -9.80
C LYS A 127 -10.74 -8.04 -8.35
N ASP A 128 -10.13 -7.03 -7.74
CA ASP A 128 -10.59 -6.55 -6.44
C ASP A 128 -11.96 -5.85 -6.52
N PHE A 129 -12.59 -5.65 -5.38
CA PHE A 129 -13.96 -5.15 -5.31
C PHE A 129 -14.05 -3.63 -5.41
N LEU A 130 -13.03 -2.90 -4.95
CA LEU A 130 -13.10 -1.44 -4.78
C LEU A 130 -12.51 -0.67 -5.97
N LEU A 131 -11.27 -0.99 -6.34
CA LEU A 131 -10.50 -0.39 -7.42
C LEU A 131 -10.57 -1.15 -8.74
N GLN A 132 -11.13 -2.37 -8.74
CA GLN A 132 -11.34 -3.21 -9.92
C GLN A 132 -10.02 -3.55 -10.67
N LYS A 133 -8.91 -3.59 -9.94
CA LYS A 133 -7.58 -3.97 -10.42
C LYS A 133 -7.46 -5.48 -10.50
N GLU A 134 -6.74 -5.90 -11.53
CA GLU A 134 -6.51 -7.31 -11.86
C GLU A 134 -5.36 -7.83 -11.00
N ILE A 135 -5.64 -8.82 -10.15
CA ILE A 135 -4.70 -9.26 -9.11
C ILE A 135 -4.12 -10.64 -9.41
N LYS A 136 -4.99 -11.58 -9.75
CA LYS A 136 -4.67 -12.99 -9.97
C LYS A 136 -5.58 -13.58 -11.02
N GLY A 137 -5.30 -14.79 -11.47
CA GLY A 137 -6.18 -15.49 -12.38
C GLY A 137 -5.94 -16.99 -12.39
N SER A 138 -6.82 -17.70 -13.08
CA SER A 138 -6.75 -19.15 -13.26
C SER A 138 -6.61 -19.47 -14.74
N ILE A 139 -5.87 -20.51 -15.04
CA ILE A 139 -5.66 -21.02 -16.40
C ILE A 139 -6.36 -22.38 -16.47
N SER A 140 -7.04 -22.68 -17.57
CA SER A 140 -7.79 -23.94 -17.74
C SER A 140 -6.99 -25.23 -17.46
N THR A 141 -5.66 -25.22 -17.63
CA THR A 141 -4.81 -26.40 -17.41
C THR A 141 -4.43 -26.65 -15.95
N SER A 142 -4.81 -25.77 -15.02
CA SER A 142 -4.51 -25.95 -13.60
C SER A 142 -5.64 -25.45 -12.70
N PRO A 143 -5.97 -26.16 -11.60
CA PRO A 143 -6.90 -25.66 -10.59
C PRO A 143 -6.29 -24.52 -9.75
N HIS A 144 -4.98 -24.27 -9.86
CA HIS A 144 -4.30 -23.24 -9.08
C HIS A 144 -4.54 -21.83 -9.64
N GLN A 145 -4.53 -20.87 -8.72
CA GLN A 145 -4.59 -19.45 -9.03
C GLN A 145 -3.17 -18.88 -9.10
N TYR A 146 -2.88 -18.21 -10.20
CA TYR A 146 -1.59 -17.59 -10.48
C TYR A 146 -1.66 -16.08 -10.36
N ARG A 147 -0.56 -15.49 -9.95
CA ARG A 147 -0.46 -14.03 -9.78
C ARG A 147 -0.25 -13.40 -11.16
N ILE A 148 -0.92 -12.28 -11.40
CA ILE A 148 -0.66 -11.48 -12.60
C ILE A 148 0.57 -10.62 -12.30
N GLN A 149 1.58 -10.65 -13.17
CA GLN A 149 2.84 -9.94 -12.92
C GLN A 149 2.64 -8.44 -12.71
N ARG A 150 1.75 -7.81 -13.48
CA ARG A 150 1.40 -6.39 -13.37
C ARG A 150 0.81 -6.01 -12.00
N ALA A 151 0.20 -6.96 -11.30
CA ALA A 151 -0.33 -6.73 -9.95
C ALA A 151 0.76 -6.69 -8.86
N SER A 152 1.95 -7.24 -9.13
CA SER A 152 2.98 -7.40 -8.10
C SER A 152 3.49 -6.07 -7.53
N PRO A 153 3.81 -5.04 -8.34
CA PRO A 153 4.19 -3.74 -7.81
C PRO A 153 3.07 -3.06 -6.99
N ILE A 154 1.82 -3.22 -7.43
CA ILE A 154 0.63 -2.66 -6.75
C ILE A 154 0.49 -3.29 -5.36
N LEU A 155 0.59 -4.62 -5.29
CA LEU A 155 0.49 -5.37 -4.03
C LEU A 155 1.66 -5.09 -3.08
N PHE A 156 2.87 -4.99 -3.61
CA PHE A 156 4.02 -4.62 -2.80
C PHE A 156 3.83 -3.23 -2.18
N LEU A 157 3.43 -2.26 -3.00
CA LEU A 157 3.19 -0.90 -2.54
C LEU A 157 2.03 -0.84 -1.54
N SER A 158 0.93 -1.58 -1.77
CA SER A 158 -0.21 -1.59 -0.86
C SER A 158 0.15 -2.16 0.52
N VAL A 159 0.87 -3.28 0.58
CA VAL A 159 1.33 -3.89 1.84
C VAL A 159 2.30 -2.95 2.55
N PHE A 160 3.25 -2.37 1.83
CA PHE A 160 4.22 -1.43 2.40
C PHE A 160 3.51 -0.22 3.03
N VAL A 161 2.64 0.45 2.28
CA VAL A 161 1.92 1.64 2.76
C VAL A 161 0.91 1.29 3.86
N ALA A 162 0.31 0.09 3.85
CA ALA A 162 -0.54 -0.39 4.93
C ALA A 162 0.24 -0.55 6.25
N VAL A 163 1.45 -1.12 6.21
CA VAL A 163 2.32 -1.24 7.40
C VAL A 163 2.71 0.14 7.92
N PHE A 164 3.11 1.06 7.04
CA PHE A 164 3.41 2.45 7.45
C PHE A 164 2.19 3.15 8.04
N SER A 165 1.01 2.97 7.45
CA SER A 165 -0.24 3.52 7.96
C SER A 165 -0.57 2.94 9.34
N PHE A 166 -0.40 1.63 9.53
CA PHE A 166 -0.61 0.99 10.83
C PHE A 166 0.30 1.56 11.91
N ILE A 167 1.62 1.65 11.66
CA ILE A 167 2.60 2.25 12.57
C ILE A 167 2.22 3.70 12.89
N PHE A 168 1.82 4.45 11.86
CA PHE A 168 1.43 5.84 11.99
C PHE A 168 0.25 6.04 12.96
N PHE A 169 -0.77 5.20 12.86
CA PHE A 169 -1.91 5.22 13.78
C PHE A 169 -1.57 4.65 15.16
N ALA A 170 -0.77 3.59 15.24
CA ALA A 170 -0.36 2.97 16.51
C ALA A 170 0.41 3.95 17.41
N TYR A 171 1.33 4.73 16.83
CA TYR A 171 2.09 5.76 17.55
C TYR A 171 1.36 7.10 17.64
N ASN A 172 0.07 7.17 17.28
CA ASN A 172 -0.73 8.39 17.36
C ASN A 172 -0.14 9.58 16.58
N LEU A 173 0.64 9.30 15.52
CA LEU A 173 1.29 10.35 14.72
C LEU A 173 0.28 11.19 13.95
N ASN A 174 -0.95 10.70 13.78
CA ASN A 174 -2.07 11.46 13.22
C ASN A 174 -2.40 12.72 14.03
N GLN A 175 -2.00 12.80 15.30
CA GLN A 175 -2.21 13.98 16.15
C GLN A 175 -1.24 15.13 15.84
N ASN A 176 -0.16 14.86 15.09
CA ASN A 176 0.78 15.87 14.63
C ASN A 176 0.39 16.33 13.21
N PRO A 177 0.16 17.65 12.98
CA PRO A 177 -0.21 18.17 11.67
C PRO A 177 0.78 17.83 10.55
N HIS A 178 2.09 17.83 10.83
CA HIS A 178 3.11 17.55 9.83
C HIS A 178 3.08 16.09 9.40
N SER A 179 3.04 15.20 10.40
CA SER A 179 2.92 13.76 10.21
C SER A 179 1.64 13.41 9.45
N LEU A 180 0.50 14.01 9.83
CA LEU A 180 -0.79 13.76 9.15
C LEU A 180 -0.75 14.15 7.68
N ARG A 181 -0.15 15.31 7.36
CA ARG A 181 0.01 15.73 5.95
C ARG A 181 0.92 14.79 5.18
N ALA A 182 2.03 14.36 5.78
CA ALA A 182 2.98 13.45 5.13
C ALA A 182 2.32 12.13 4.74
N ILE A 183 1.60 11.48 5.67
CA ILE A 183 0.91 10.21 5.36
C ILE A 183 -0.23 10.42 4.36
N THR A 184 -0.98 11.53 4.45
CA THR A 184 -2.02 11.86 3.46
C THR A 184 -1.43 12.00 2.06
N SER A 185 -0.29 12.68 1.92
CA SER A 185 0.37 12.83 0.62
C SER A 185 0.84 11.49 0.07
N ILE A 186 1.44 10.63 0.90
CA ILE A 186 1.86 9.27 0.50
C ILE A 186 0.66 8.44 0.04
N ASN A 187 -0.43 8.43 0.81
CA ASN A 187 -1.64 7.71 0.47
C ASN A 187 -2.30 8.26 -0.80
N ALA A 188 -2.32 9.58 -0.99
CA ALA A 188 -2.85 10.21 -2.20
C ALA A 188 -2.06 9.83 -3.45
N VAL A 189 -0.72 9.88 -3.38
CA VAL A 189 0.15 9.45 -4.50
C VAL A 189 -0.03 7.96 -4.79
N THR A 190 -0.15 7.14 -3.75
CA THR A 190 -0.32 5.69 -3.89
C THR A 190 -1.66 5.34 -4.56
N VAL A 191 -2.75 5.95 -4.11
CA VAL A 191 -4.08 5.76 -4.73
C VAL A 191 -4.08 6.28 -6.17
N LEU A 192 -3.45 7.41 -6.45
CA LEU A 192 -3.31 7.93 -7.80
C LEU A 192 -2.53 6.95 -8.70
N ALA A 193 -1.43 6.40 -8.20
CA ALA A 193 -0.64 5.39 -8.91
C ALA A 193 -1.50 4.15 -9.22
N PHE A 194 -2.33 3.71 -8.28
CA PHE A 194 -3.25 2.60 -8.53
C PHE A 194 -4.26 2.94 -9.60
N ILE A 195 -4.84 4.15 -9.62
CA ILE A 195 -5.82 4.53 -10.65
C ILE A 195 -5.20 4.50 -12.06
N LEU A 196 -3.96 4.98 -12.20
CA LEU A 196 -3.29 5.13 -13.50
C LEU A 196 -2.74 3.83 -14.10
N ILE A 197 -2.44 2.82 -13.27
CA ILE A 197 -1.92 1.51 -13.70
C ILE A 197 -3.08 0.55 -13.97
#